data_AF-A0A946HBG7-F1
#
_entry.id   AF-A0A946HBG7-F1
#
_cell.length_a   1.000
_cell.length_b   1.000
_cell.length_c   1.000
_cell.angle_alpha   90.00
_cell.angle_beta   90.00
_cell.angle_gamma   90.00
#
_symmetry.space_group_name_H-M   'P 1'
#
loop_
_entity.id
_entity.type
_entity.pdbx_description
1 polymer ?
#
loop_
_entity_poly.entity_id
_entity_poly.type
_entity_poly.pdbx_seq_one_letter_code
_entity_poly.pdbx_strand_id
1 'polypeptide(L)'
;MVMIRPEAKRALWRWREVLFGITIAALGYLWVTSYFGLLRWLGIVLFIIGGALLYIGFQRGRFRSDQDGPGVIQVVEGQIAYFGPSEGGLVAIPDITRISLVTHNSARCWELEQSALPTIYIPVTAKGTDQLFDAFATLPGLGIESMVQKLTQDTSQSILIWESADISSSKNYLH
;
A
#
# COMPACT_ATOMS: atom_id res chain seq x y z
N MET A 1 -18.92 -25.05 -12.56
CA MET A 1 -17.45 -24.91 -12.76
C MET A 1 -16.94 -23.99 -11.67
N VAL A 2 -16.14 -24.51 -10.73
CA VAL A 2 -15.65 -23.73 -9.59
C VAL A 2 -14.70 -22.65 -10.11
N MET A 3 -15.15 -21.39 -10.10
CA MET A 3 -14.29 -20.24 -10.33
C MET A 3 -13.36 -20.12 -9.11
N ILE A 4 -12.15 -20.68 -9.22
CA ILE A 4 -11.08 -20.35 -8.29
C ILE A 4 -10.88 -18.84 -8.39
N ARG A 5 -11.21 -18.10 -7.32
CA ARG A 5 -10.97 -16.65 -7.26
C ARG A 5 -9.52 -16.37 -7.67
N PRO A 6 -9.26 -15.44 -8.60
CA PRO A 6 -7.90 -15.12 -9.06
C PRO A 6 -6.97 -14.72 -7.90
N GLU A 7 -7.53 -14.26 -6.79
CA GLU A 7 -6.86 -13.99 -5.52
C GLU A 7 -6.22 -15.25 -4.90
N ALA A 8 -6.92 -16.38 -4.90
CA ALA A 8 -6.42 -17.65 -4.36
C ALA A 8 -5.28 -18.23 -5.23
N LYS A 9 -5.37 -18.03 -6.55
CA LYS A 9 -4.34 -18.45 -7.50
C LYS A 9 -3.05 -17.62 -7.33
N ARG A 10 -3.19 -16.31 -7.09
CA ARG A 10 -2.07 -15.42 -6.76
C ARG A 10 -1.46 -15.75 -5.41
N ALA A 11 -2.28 -16.08 -4.40
CA ALA A 11 -1.79 -16.56 -3.11
C ALA A 11 -1.01 -17.88 -3.23
N LEU A 12 -1.50 -18.87 -3.98
CA LEU A 12 -0.77 -20.12 -4.21
C LEU A 12 0.54 -19.92 -4.98
N TRP A 13 0.56 -19.04 -5.99
CA TRP A 13 1.79 -18.67 -6.67
C TRP A 13 2.78 -17.91 -5.77
N ARG A 14 2.27 -17.12 -4.81
CA ARG A 14 3.06 -16.35 -3.84
C ARG A 14 3.81 -17.24 -2.83
N TRP A 15 3.28 -18.42 -2.51
CA TRP A 15 3.91 -19.35 -1.57
C TRP A 15 4.71 -20.47 -2.26
N ARG A 16 4.72 -20.51 -3.59
CA ARG A 16 5.44 -21.53 -4.36
C ARG A 16 6.95 -21.49 -4.10
N GLU A 17 7.52 -20.30 -4.00
CA GLU A 17 8.96 -20.11 -3.72
C GLU A 17 9.33 -20.60 -2.32
N VAL A 18 8.44 -20.39 -1.34
CA VAL A 18 8.59 -20.90 0.03
C VAL A 18 8.48 -22.42 0.07
N LEU A 19 7.52 -23.01 -0.66
CA LEU A 19 7.38 -24.46 -0.78
C LEU A 19 8.59 -25.11 -1.45
N PHE A 20 9.14 -24.51 -2.51
CA PHE A 20 10.38 -25.00 -3.13
C PHE A 20 11.58 -24.87 -2.17
N GLY A 21 11.70 -23.75 -1.45
CA GLY A 21 12.74 -23.56 -0.44
C GLY A 21 12.68 -24.60 0.68
N ILE A 22 11.48 -24.90 1.19
CA ILE A 22 11.24 -25.96 2.18
C ILE A 22 11.62 -27.34 1.61
N THR A 23 11.25 -27.63 0.36
CA THR A 23 11.54 -28.92 -0.27
C THR A 23 13.04 -29.13 -0.45
N ILE A 24 13.77 -28.10 -0.88
CA ILE A 24 15.24 -28.13 -1.05
C ILE A 24 15.93 -28.21 0.31
N ALA A 25 15.48 -27.46 1.32
CA ALA A 25 16.05 -27.51 2.67
C ALA A 25 15.82 -28.87 3.34
N ALA A 26 14.64 -29.47 3.17
CA ALA A 26 14.33 -30.82 3.67
C ALA A 26 15.18 -31.90 2.97
N LEU A 27 15.40 -31.78 1.65
CA LEU A 27 16.31 -32.66 0.89
C LEU A 27 17.77 -32.52 1.37
N GLY A 28 18.25 -31.29 1.58
CA GLY A 28 19.57 -31.03 2.12
C GLY A 28 19.76 -31.61 3.53
N TYR A 29 18.75 -31.46 4.39
CA TYR A 29 18.75 -32.03 5.74
C TYR A 29 18.78 -33.57 5.73
N LEU A 30 17.97 -34.20 4.87
CA LEU A 30 17.96 -35.66 4.69
C LEU A 30 19.31 -36.21 4.17
N TRP A 31 20.00 -35.45 3.33
CA TRP A 31 21.31 -35.85 2.80
C TRP A 31 22.43 -35.70 3.84
N VAL A 32 22.35 -34.68 4.71
CA VAL A 32 23.28 -34.49 5.83
C VAL A 32 23.19 -35.62 6.85
N THR A 33 22.00 -36.20 7.05
CA THR A 33 21.79 -37.31 8.00
C THR A 33 22.08 -38.69 7.42
N SER A 34 21.99 -38.86 6.08
CA SER A 34 22.16 -40.17 5.42
C SER A 34 23.59 -40.49 4.97
N TYR A 35 24.48 -39.50 4.81
CA TYR A 35 25.83 -39.71 4.24
C TYR A 35 26.96 -39.13 5.10
N PHE A 36 28.05 -39.88 5.27
CA PHE A 36 29.29 -39.44 5.94
C PHE A 36 30.39 -39.05 4.92
N GLY A 37 31.17 -38.00 5.21
CA GLY A 37 32.31 -37.54 4.38
C GLY A 37 32.12 -36.18 3.71
N LEU A 38 32.85 -35.93 2.60
CA LEU A 38 32.84 -34.65 1.84
C LEU A 38 31.42 -34.22 1.39
N LEU A 39 30.55 -35.19 1.13
CA LEU A 39 29.13 -34.99 0.79
C LEU A 39 28.34 -34.27 1.89
N ARG A 40 28.73 -34.42 3.17
CA ARG A 40 28.08 -33.74 4.31
C ARG A 40 28.32 -32.23 4.28
N TRP A 41 29.52 -31.80 3.90
CA TRP A 41 29.84 -30.37 3.76
C TRP A 41 29.06 -29.72 2.62
N LEU A 42 28.88 -30.44 1.51
CA LEU A 42 28.05 -29.98 0.40
C LEU A 42 26.58 -29.81 0.82
N GLY A 43 26.06 -30.73 1.66
CA GLY A 43 24.73 -30.63 2.26
C GLY A 43 24.55 -29.43 3.20
N ILE A 44 25.56 -29.09 4.00
CA ILE A 44 25.55 -27.89 4.87
C ILE A 44 25.47 -26.61 4.04
N VAL A 45 26.28 -26.50 2.97
CA VAL A 45 26.26 -25.34 2.07
C VAL A 45 24.88 -25.20 1.43
N LEU A 46 24.32 -26.32 0.94
CA LEU A 46 22.99 -26.32 0.33
C LEU A 46 21.88 -25.93 1.32
N PHE A 47 21.98 -26.36 2.58
CA PHE A 47 21.05 -26.00 3.65
C PHE A 47 21.10 -24.50 3.98
N ILE A 48 22.30 -23.92 4.07
CA ILE A 48 22.48 -22.47 4.30
C ILE A 48 21.88 -21.67 3.13
N ILE A 49 22.14 -22.09 1.88
CA ILE A 49 21.56 -21.45 0.70
C ILE A 49 20.04 -21.54 0.70
N GLY A 50 19.47 -22.71 1.03
CA GLY A 50 18.02 -22.90 1.16
C GLY A 50 17.41 -22.01 2.25
N GLY A 51 18.07 -21.90 3.40
CA GLY A 51 17.67 -21.01 4.50
C GLY A 51 17.71 -19.54 4.10
N ALA A 52 18.74 -19.10 3.38
CA ALA A 52 18.85 -17.73 2.88
C ALA A 52 17.74 -17.40 1.87
N LEU A 53 17.45 -18.32 0.94
CA LEU A 53 16.34 -18.16 -0.01
C LEU A 53 14.98 -18.09 0.69
N LEU A 54 14.77 -18.89 1.74
CA LEU A 54 13.56 -18.83 2.57
C LEU A 54 13.44 -17.49 3.30
N TYR A 55 14.53 -16.98 3.86
CA TYR A 55 14.55 -15.69 4.55
C TYR A 55 14.23 -14.53 3.59
N ILE A 56 14.85 -14.52 2.41
CA ILE A 56 14.58 -13.52 1.36
C ILE A 56 13.14 -13.63 0.85
N GLY A 57 12.65 -14.85 0.61
CA GLY A 57 11.27 -15.10 0.19
C GLY A 57 10.24 -14.66 1.23
N PHE A 58 10.52 -14.92 2.52
CA PHE A 58 9.70 -14.46 3.64
C PHE A 58 9.68 -12.94 3.74
N GLN A 59 10.85 -12.29 3.64
CA GLN A 59 10.96 -10.84 3.64
C GLN A 59 10.19 -10.23 2.46
N ARG A 60 10.34 -10.79 1.25
CA ARG A 60 9.68 -10.32 0.02
C ARG A 60 8.16 -10.54 0.03
N GLY A 61 7.70 -11.62 0.66
CA GLY A 61 6.28 -11.89 0.88
C GLY A 61 5.64 -10.94 1.89
N ARG A 62 6.39 -10.54 2.92
CA ARG A 62 5.91 -9.59 3.96
C ARG A 62 5.75 -8.17 3.41
N PHE A 63 6.61 -7.71 2.52
CA PHE A 63 6.55 -6.35 1.96
C PHE A 63 5.44 -6.11 0.91
N ARG A 64 4.83 -7.16 0.35
CA ARG A 64 3.74 -7.05 -0.64
C ARG A 64 2.34 -7.23 -0.05
N SER A 65 2.22 -7.50 1.27
CA SER A 65 0.94 -7.94 1.83
C SER A 65 0.20 -6.90 2.68
N ASP A 66 0.79 -5.74 2.97
CA ASP A 66 0.14 -4.69 3.78
C ASP A 66 -0.15 -3.37 3.01
N GLN A 67 0.46 -3.11 1.83
CA GLN A 67 0.33 -1.82 1.13
C GLN A 67 0.36 -1.93 -0.41
N ASP A 68 -0.20 -3.01 -0.98
CA ASP A 68 -0.26 -3.22 -2.44
C ASP A 68 -1.55 -2.62 -3.06
N GLY A 69 -1.97 -1.44 -2.61
CA GLY A 69 -2.95 -0.64 -3.36
C GLY A 69 -2.33 -0.14 -4.67
N PRO A 70 -3.13 0.12 -5.72
CA PRO A 70 -2.59 0.58 -6.98
C PRO A 70 -1.93 1.96 -6.84
N GLY A 71 -0.66 2.04 -7.20
CA GLY A 71 0.09 3.28 -7.31
C GLY A 71 1.01 3.62 -6.14
N VAL A 72 1.82 4.66 -6.33
CA VAL A 72 2.80 5.15 -5.35
C VAL A 72 2.59 6.64 -5.13
N ILE A 73 2.64 7.05 -3.86
CA ILE A 73 2.61 8.45 -3.44
C ILE A 73 4.04 8.89 -3.12
N GLN A 74 4.42 10.06 -3.59
CA GLN A 74 5.65 10.75 -3.17
C GLN A 74 5.30 12.16 -2.76
N VAL A 75 5.85 12.61 -1.63
CA VAL A 75 5.73 13.99 -1.19
C VAL A 75 7.09 14.66 -1.24
N VAL A 76 7.23 15.71 -2.04
CA VAL A 76 8.47 16.47 -2.20
C VAL A 76 8.13 17.96 -2.15
N GLU A 77 8.79 18.72 -1.27
CA GLU A 77 8.64 20.19 -1.18
C GLU A 77 7.19 20.69 -1.02
N GLY A 78 6.36 19.93 -0.31
CA GLY A 78 4.94 20.28 -0.11
C GLY A 78 4.06 20.01 -1.34
N GLN A 79 4.55 19.23 -2.30
CA GLN A 79 3.79 18.71 -3.42
C GLN A 79 3.59 17.21 -3.27
N ILE A 80 2.36 16.76 -3.44
CA ILE A 80 1.97 15.35 -3.44
C ILE A 80 1.89 14.90 -4.90
N ALA A 81 2.69 13.89 -5.23
CA ALA A 81 2.68 13.21 -6.52
C ALA A 81 2.06 11.82 -6.35
N TYR A 82 1.00 11.54 -7.10
CA TYR A 82 0.41 10.21 -7.16
C TYR A 82 0.63 9.59 -8.54
N PHE A 83 1.28 8.42 -8.54
CA PHE A 83 1.54 7.64 -9.74
C PHE A 83 0.72 6.34 -9.69
N GLY A 84 -0.51 6.39 -10.19
CA GLY A 84 -1.37 5.21 -10.34
C GLY A 84 -1.26 4.55 -11.72
N PRO A 85 -1.75 3.31 -11.86
CA PRO A 85 -1.65 2.53 -13.09
C PRO A 85 -2.55 3.03 -14.23
N SER A 86 -3.63 3.72 -13.91
CA SER A 86 -4.58 4.29 -14.88
C SER A 86 -4.74 5.80 -14.75
N GLU A 87 -4.55 6.31 -13.53
CA GLU A 87 -4.73 7.72 -13.18
C GLU A 87 -3.53 8.16 -12.33
N GLY A 88 -3.11 9.41 -12.49
CA GLY A 88 -2.01 10.00 -11.75
C GLY A 88 -2.07 11.50 -11.84
N GLY A 89 -1.35 12.18 -10.95
CA GLY A 89 -1.36 13.63 -10.91
C GLY A 89 -0.46 14.20 -9.83
N LEU A 90 -0.31 15.51 -9.90
CA LEU A 90 0.44 16.31 -8.95
C LEU A 90 -0.53 17.29 -8.29
N VAL A 91 -0.44 17.43 -6.99
CA VAL A 91 -1.16 18.45 -6.22
C VAL A 91 -0.22 19.12 -5.25
N ALA A 92 -0.14 20.44 -5.30
CA ALA A 92 0.55 21.19 -4.26
C ALA A 92 -0.37 21.31 -3.05
N ILE A 93 0.14 21.06 -1.84
CA ILE A 93 -0.60 21.22 -0.59
C ILE A 93 -1.33 22.57 -0.49
N PRO A 94 -0.71 23.74 -0.82
CA PRO A 94 -1.41 25.02 -0.74
C PRO A 94 -2.56 25.18 -1.74
N ASP A 95 -2.56 24.41 -2.83
CA ASP A 95 -3.59 24.47 -3.86
C ASP A 95 -4.78 23.54 -3.55
N ILE A 96 -4.68 22.72 -2.50
CA ILE A 96 -5.76 21.84 -2.07
C ILE A 96 -6.88 22.70 -1.48
N THR A 97 -8.05 22.55 -2.08
CA THR A 97 -9.26 23.28 -1.68
C THR A 97 -10.18 22.42 -0.83
N ARG A 98 -10.24 21.12 -1.13
CA ARG A 98 -11.12 20.18 -0.44
C ARG A 98 -10.52 18.78 -0.48
N ILE A 99 -10.64 18.09 0.66
CA ILE A 99 -10.25 16.69 0.84
C ILE A 99 -11.50 15.91 1.26
N SER A 100 -11.87 14.93 0.45
CA SER A 100 -13.01 14.04 0.70
C SER A 100 -12.58 12.59 0.61
N LEU A 101 -13.36 11.71 1.22
CA LEU A 101 -13.17 10.26 1.14
C LEU A 101 -14.35 9.67 0.36
N VAL A 102 -14.05 9.10 -0.80
CA VAL A 102 -15.05 8.57 -1.74
C VAL A 102 -14.76 7.12 -2.08
N THR A 103 -15.76 6.43 -2.62
CA THR A 103 -15.55 5.12 -3.26
C THR A 103 -15.43 5.35 -4.76
N HIS A 104 -14.23 5.18 -5.30
CA HIS A 104 -13.94 5.32 -6.73
C HIS A 104 -13.40 4.00 -7.28
N ASN A 105 -13.94 3.53 -8.41
CA ASN A 105 -13.53 2.27 -9.07
C ASN A 105 -13.48 1.04 -8.11
N SER A 106 -14.51 0.89 -7.27
CA SER A 106 -14.62 -0.17 -6.25
C SER A 106 -13.51 -0.16 -5.18
N ALA A 107 -12.72 0.91 -5.08
CA ALA A 107 -11.73 1.13 -4.05
C ALA A 107 -12.07 2.41 -3.27
N ARG A 108 -11.63 2.46 -2.01
CA ARG A 108 -11.74 3.67 -1.20
C ARG A 108 -10.59 4.60 -1.57
N CYS A 109 -10.92 5.83 -1.96
CA CYS A 109 -9.97 6.81 -2.46
C CYS A 109 -10.14 8.14 -1.74
N TRP A 110 -9.02 8.79 -1.48
CA TRP A 110 -8.93 10.21 -1.20
C TRP A 110 -9.23 10.98 -2.48
N GLU A 111 -10.16 11.91 -2.40
CA GLU A 111 -10.47 12.87 -3.45
C GLU A 111 -9.86 14.20 -3.06
N LEU A 112 -8.92 14.69 -3.88
CA LEU A 112 -8.21 15.95 -3.67
C LEU A 112 -8.63 16.93 -4.76
N GLU A 113 -9.47 17.89 -4.38
CA GLU A 113 -9.90 18.98 -5.26
C GLU A 113 -8.92 20.15 -5.19
N GLN A 114 -8.68 20.78 -6.34
CA GLN A 114 -7.76 21.91 -6.51
C GLN A 114 -8.44 23.03 -7.29
N SER A 115 -8.06 24.29 -7.04
CA SER A 115 -8.67 25.44 -7.72
C SER A 115 -8.42 25.48 -9.24
N ALA A 116 -7.24 25.02 -9.69
CA ALA A 116 -6.78 25.22 -11.06
C ALA A 116 -6.59 23.93 -11.87
N LEU A 117 -6.60 22.77 -11.22
CA LEU A 117 -6.26 21.48 -11.81
C LEU A 117 -7.38 20.45 -11.59
N PRO A 118 -7.44 19.39 -12.41
CA PRO A 118 -8.39 18.31 -12.21
C PRO A 118 -8.23 17.65 -10.85
N THR A 119 -9.36 17.20 -10.28
CA THR A 119 -9.42 16.42 -9.05
C THR A 119 -8.62 15.12 -9.18
N ILE A 120 -7.86 14.78 -8.15
CA ILE A 120 -7.04 13.56 -8.12
C ILE A 120 -7.64 12.56 -7.13
N TYR A 121 -7.73 11.31 -7.55
CA TYR A 121 -8.17 10.19 -6.72
C TYR A 121 -6.97 9.33 -6.30
N ILE A 122 -6.70 9.26 -5.00
CA ILE A 122 -5.60 8.47 -4.44
C ILE A 122 -6.18 7.33 -3.59
N PRO A 123 -5.97 6.06 -3.95
CA PRO A 123 -6.42 4.92 -3.13
C PRO A 123 -5.85 4.99 -1.71
N VAL A 124 -6.67 4.72 -0.70
CA VAL A 124 -6.21 4.70 0.72
C VAL A 124 -5.13 3.64 0.98
N THR A 125 -5.07 2.62 0.14
CA THR A 125 -4.12 1.50 0.20
C THR A 125 -2.86 1.71 -0.64
N ALA A 126 -2.73 2.85 -1.34
CA ALA A 126 -1.57 3.16 -2.16
C ALA A 126 -0.28 3.14 -1.33
N LYS A 127 0.87 2.87 -1.97
CA LYS A 127 2.13 2.87 -1.24
C LYS A 127 2.56 4.29 -0.89
N GLY A 128 2.97 4.52 0.34
CA GLY A 128 3.44 5.85 0.80
C GLY A 128 2.35 6.71 1.43
N THR A 129 1.24 6.12 1.86
CA THR A 129 0.16 6.83 2.57
C THR A 129 0.67 7.55 3.82
N ASP A 130 1.71 7.04 4.48
CA ASP A 130 2.31 7.71 5.64
C ASP A 130 2.77 9.15 5.31
N GLN A 131 3.41 9.35 4.14
CA GLN A 131 3.84 10.68 3.69
C GLN A 131 2.64 11.58 3.36
N LEU A 132 1.56 11.00 2.83
CA LEU A 132 0.32 11.71 2.55
C LEU A 132 -0.35 12.19 3.84
N PHE A 133 -0.37 11.34 4.88
CA PHE A 133 -0.89 11.69 6.20
C PHE A 133 -0.10 12.83 6.83
N ASP A 134 1.23 12.79 6.77
CA ASP A 134 2.10 13.86 7.25
C ASP A 134 1.85 15.16 6.49
N ALA A 135 1.67 15.09 5.17
CA ALA A 135 1.33 16.24 4.34
C ALA A 135 -0.03 16.85 4.74
N PHE A 136 -1.05 16.04 4.95
CA PHE A 136 -2.37 16.52 5.39
C PHE A 136 -2.34 17.12 6.81
N ALA A 137 -1.46 16.64 7.68
CA ALA A 137 -1.28 17.21 9.01
C ALA A 137 -0.72 18.65 9.00
N THR A 138 -0.11 19.08 7.90
CA THR A 138 0.35 20.47 7.74
C THR A 138 -0.79 21.46 7.42
N LEU A 139 -1.98 20.95 7.04
CA LEU A 139 -3.12 21.80 6.70
C LEU A 139 -3.78 22.38 7.96
N PRO A 140 -4.09 23.68 7.98
CA PRO A 140 -4.68 24.33 9.15
C PRO A 140 -6.08 23.78 9.43
N GLY A 141 -6.33 23.38 10.68
CA GLY A 141 -7.63 22.88 11.15
C GLY A 141 -7.90 21.40 10.86
N LEU A 142 -6.98 20.67 10.25
CA LEU A 142 -7.11 19.23 10.02
C LEU A 142 -6.53 18.44 11.21
N GLY A 143 -7.40 17.78 11.99
CA GLY A 143 -6.99 16.90 13.09
C GLY A 143 -6.73 15.47 12.59
N ILE A 144 -5.53 14.93 12.86
CA ILE A 144 -5.18 13.55 12.47
C ILE A 144 -6.16 12.53 13.07
N GLU A 145 -6.54 12.71 14.33
CA GLU A 145 -7.43 11.78 15.05
C GLU A 145 -8.83 11.70 14.42
N SER A 146 -9.40 12.85 14.04
CA SER A 146 -10.72 12.91 13.41
C SER A 146 -10.71 12.33 11.99
N MET A 147 -9.59 12.47 11.28
CA MET A 147 -9.39 11.85 9.97
C MET A 147 -9.32 10.32 10.05
N VAL A 148 -8.54 9.76 10.99
CA VAL A 148 -8.45 8.30 11.20
C VAL A 148 -9.79 7.71 11.62
N GLN A 149 -10.53 8.42 12.46
CA GLN A 149 -11.87 7.99 12.87
C GLN A 149 -12.84 7.93 11.68
N LYS A 150 -12.81 8.94 10.79
CA LYS A 150 -13.64 8.98 9.57
C LYS A 150 -13.23 7.92 8.53
N LEU A 151 -11.94 7.58 8.45
CA LEU A 151 -11.45 6.47 7.62
C LEU A 151 -11.97 5.12 8.10
N THR A 152 -12.14 4.94 9.40
CA THR A 152 -12.60 3.66 9.99
C THR A 152 -14.10 3.47 9.83
N GLN A 153 -14.87 4.54 9.66
CA GLN A 153 -16.30 4.45 9.37
C GLN A 153 -16.52 3.93 7.95
N ASP A 154 -17.03 2.71 7.83
CA ASP A 154 -17.33 2.06 6.54
C ASP A 154 -18.67 2.57 5.99
N THR A 155 -18.66 3.83 5.54
CA THR A 155 -19.82 4.48 4.94
C THR A 155 -19.57 4.62 3.44
N SER A 156 -20.49 4.11 2.61
CA SER A 156 -20.43 4.23 1.14
C SER A 156 -20.72 5.64 0.61
N GLN A 157 -20.95 6.61 1.49
CA GLN A 157 -21.20 8.01 1.15
C GLN A 157 -19.89 8.80 1.12
N SER A 158 -19.82 9.85 0.29
CA SER A 158 -18.69 10.79 0.29
C SER A 158 -18.61 11.51 1.63
N ILE A 159 -17.47 11.39 2.32
CA ILE A 159 -17.22 12.04 3.60
C ILE A 159 -16.25 13.19 3.39
N LEU A 160 -16.70 14.42 3.62
CA LEU A 160 -15.83 15.59 3.66
C LEU A 160 -14.92 15.48 4.89
N ILE A 161 -13.61 15.46 4.64
CA ILE A 161 -12.58 15.41 5.69
C ILE A 161 -12.17 16.83 6.05
N TRP A 162 -11.89 17.66 5.04
CA TRP A 162 -11.40 19.02 5.21
C TRP A 162 -11.75 19.90 4.00
N GLU A 163 -11.90 21.20 4.25
CA GLU A 163 -12.14 22.24 3.24
C GLU A 163 -11.35 23.48 3.65
N SER A 164 -10.74 24.16 2.68
CA SER A 164 -9.94 25.37 2.91
C SER A 164 -10.80 26.50 3.50
N ALA A 165 -10.19 27.29 4.39
CA ALA A 165 -10.86 28.38 5.09
C ALA A 165 -11.41 29.45 4.14
N ASP A 166 -10.73 29.72 3.03
CA ASP A 166 -11.17 30.71 2.03
C ASP A 166 -12.51 30.32 1.39
N ILE A 167 -12.70 29.03 1.11
CA ILE A 167 -13.93 28.51 0.51
C ILE A 167 -15.05 28.44 1.56
N SER A 168 -14.72 27.96 2.77
CA SER A 168 -15.68 27.90 3.87
C SER A 168 -16.24 29.29 4.23
N SER A 169 -15.39 30.32 4.20
CA SER A 169 -15.79 31.70 4.45
C SER A 169 -16.78 32.22 3.39
N SER A 170 -16.51 31.96 2.10
CA SER A 170 -17.41 32.39 1.00
C SER A 170 -18.83 31.83 1.10
N LYS A 171 -18.99 30.57 1.56
CA LYS A 171 -20.31 29.96 1.78
C LYS A 171 -21.08 30.60 2.93
N ASN A 172 -20.38 31.00 3.99
CA ASN A 172 -21.01 31.62 5.16
C ASN A 172 -21.53 33.04 4.90
N TYR A 173 -21.05 33.74 3.86
CA TYR A 173 -21.54 35.08 3.50
C TYR A 173 -22.79 35.08 2.60
N LEU A 174 -23.27 33.91 2.16
CA LEU A 174 -24.47 33.77 1.33
C LEU A 174 -25.74 33.41 2.12
N HIS A 175 -25.70 33.50 3.44
CA HIS A 175 -26.85 33.27 4.33
C HIS A 175 -27.26 34.54 5.10
#